data_AF-A0A372E460-F1
#
_entry.id   AF-A0A372E460-F1
#
_cell.length_a   1.000
_cell.length_b   1.000
_cell.length_c   1.000
_cell.angle_alpha   90.00
_cell.angle_beta   90.00
_cell.angle_gamma   90.00
#
_symmetry.space_group_name_H-M   'P 1'
#
loop_
_entity.id
_entity.type
_entity.pdbx_description
1 polymer ?
#
loop_
_entity_poly.entity_id
_entity_poly.type
_entity_poly.pdbx_seq_one_letter_code
_entity_poly.pdbx_strand_id
1 'polypeptide(L)'
;MVTLVAILVVVLGVGVLLVLGIGYGVWSAGSKIILPIRKLFGYQPPPEPPPIPEVPVVLFQNEQLRLLITEQESGAVSREFERWFEAWDDLEDQGHFPGLYRLHTAPEIPGLHGQLVSDLCREWPAGLFLQLVEPHPGQEPAGTTWLIYLELATLRWHQVVETNDYYLHPDAVGLEHGAFEGLNPAGNKLELRVQTDA
;
A
#
# COMPACT_ATOMS: atom_id res chain seq x y z
N MET A 1 -38.93 30.88 -20.16
CA MET A 1 -38.78 30.38 -18.76
C MET A 1 -37.53 29.54 -18.59
N VAL A 2 -37.27 28.54 -19.45
CA VAL A 2 -36.09 27.64 -19.37
C VAL A 2 -34.75 28.40 -19.43
N THR A 3 -34.64 29.44 -20.27
CA THR A 3 -33.42 30.24 -20.44
C THR A 3 -33.02 31.03 -19.19
N LEU A 4 -33.99 31.45 -18.39
CA LEU A 4 -33.75 32.25 -17.19
C LEU A 4 -33.29 31.37 -16.02
N VAL A 5 -33.79 30.13 -15.96
CA VAL A 5 -33.34 29.10 -15.02
C VAL A 5 -31.90 28.67 -15.34
N ALA A 6 -31.55 28.51 -16.62
CA ALA A 6 -30.20 28.14 -17.03
C ALA A 6 -29.15 29.20 -16.63
N ILE A 7 -29.47 30.49 -16.77
CA ILE A 7 -28.57 31.58 -16.36
C ILE A 7 -28.37 31.57 -14.84
N LEU A 8 -29.44 31.35 -14.06
CA LEU A 8 -29.36 31.30 -12.60
C LEU A 8 -28.48 30.14 -12.12
N VAL A 9 -28.59 28.96 -12.74
CA VAL A 9 -27.80 27.77 -12.40
C VAL A 9 -26.32 27.97 -12.73
N VAL A 10 -26.00 28.63 -13.85
CA VAL A 10 -24.61 28.92 -14.21
C VAL A 10 -23.99 29.94 -13.25
N VAL A 11 -24.71 30.99 -12.88
CA VAL A 11 -24.21 32.01 -11.94
C VAL A 11 -24.00 31.41 -10.54
N LEU A 12 -24.92 30.57 -10.07
CA LEU A 12 -24.76 29.84 -8.81
C LEU A 12 -23.60 28.85 -8.85
N GLY A 13 -23.45 28.08 -9.93
CA GLY A 13 -22.36 27.12 -10.09
C GLY A 13 -20.99 27.78 -10.09
N VAL A 14 -20.83 28.89 -10.82
CA VAL A 14 -19.58 29.67 -10.86
C VAL A 14 -19.31 30.34 -9.51
N GLY A 15 -20.34 30.85 -8.84
CA GLY A 15 -20.22 31.43 -7.50
C GLY A 15 -19.75 30.41 -6.46
N VAL A 16 -20.31 29.20 -6.46
CA VAL A 16 -19.92 28.11 -5.56
C VAL A 16 -18.50 27.63 -5.86
N LEU A 17 -18.13 27.48 -7.14
CA LEU A 17 -16.77 27.10 -7.55
C LEU A 17 -15.73 28.16 -7.15
N LEU A 18 -16.07 29.45 -7.24
CA LEU A 18 -15.19 30.52 -6.79
C LEU A 18 -15.04 30.53 -5.26
N VAL A 19 -16.12 30.33 -4.51
CA VAL A 19 -16.06 30.27 -3.04
C VAL A 19 -15.29 29.04 -2.56
N LEU A 20 -15.49 27.88 -3.20
CA LEU A 20 -14.74 26.65 -2.90
C LEU A 20 -13.27 26.77 -3.30
N GLY A 21 -12.97 27.33 -4.49
CA GLY A 21 -11.60 27.54 -4.96
C GLY A 21 -10.82 28.54 -4.10
N ILE A 22 -11.45 29.65 -3.70
CA ILE A 22 -10.85 30.63 -2.78
C ILE A 22 -10.73 30.04 -1.38
N GLY A 23 -11.74 29.32 -0.87
CA GLY A 23 -11.70 28.66 0.44
C GLY A 23 -10.58 27.62 0.54
N TYR A 24 -10.41 26.78 -0.49
CA TYR A 24 -9.34 25.78 -0.55
C TYR A 24 -7.96 26.41 -0.72
N GLY A 25 -7.86 27.47 -1.55
CA GLY A 25 -6.62 28.24 -1.71
C GLY A 25 -6.19 28.95 -0.41
N VAL A 26 -7.13 29.50 0.35
CA VAL A 26 -6.86 30.16 1.64
C VAL A 26 -6.55 29.14 2.75
N TRP A 27 -7.15 27.96 2.75
CA TRP A 27 -6.79 26.88 3.69
C TRP A 27 -5.37 26.34 3.41
N SER A 28 -5.05 26.08 2.14
CA SER A 28 -3.75 25.60 1.67
C SER A 28 -2.62 26.62 1.87
N ALA A 29 -2.88 27.91 1.64
CA ALA A 29 -1.90 28.97 1.84
C ALA A 29 -1.80 29.43 3.31
N GLY A 30 -2.88 29.30 4.10
CA GLY A 30 -2.91 29.65 5.51
C GLY A 30 -1.94 28.82 6.34
N SER A 31 -1.80 27.52 6.07
CA SER A 31 -0.84 26.66 6.77
C SER A 31 0.62 27.06 6.51
N LYS A 32 0.95 27.53 5.31
CA LYS A 32 2.33 27.93 4.93
C LYS A 32 2.72 29.34 5.38
N ILE A 33 1.76 30.27 5.53
CA ILE A 33 2.04 31.68 5.90
C ILE A 33 1.85 31.96 7.41
N ILE A 34 1.00 31.21 8.10
CA ILE A 34 0.74 31.42 9.54
C ILE A 34 1.93 30.97 10.41
N LEU A 35 2.68 29.95 9.99
CA LEU A 35 3.84 29.43 10.71
C LEU A 35 5.02 30.43 10.86
N PRO A 36 5.47 31.14 9.82
CA PRO A 36 6.55 32.12 9.96
C PRO A 36 6.15 33.34 10.81
N ILE A 37 4.88 33.78 10.74
CA ILE A 37 4.39 34.89 11.57
C ILE A 37 4.27 34.46 13.04
N ARG A 38 3.81 33.24 13.33
CA ARG A 38 3.72 32.71 14.71
C ARG A 38 5.08 32.49 15.37
N LYS A 39 6.11 32.12 14.61
CA LYS A 39 7.51 32.05 15.09
C LYS A 39 8.05 33.41 15.52
N LEU A 40 7.61 34.51 14.86
CA LEU A 40 7.99 35.87 15.25
C LEU A 40 7.37 36.31 16.60
N PHE A 41 6.23 35.72 17.00
CA PHE A 41 5.48 36.04 18.21
C PHE A 41 5.63 35.00 19.35
N GLY A 42 6.54 34.03 19.23
CA GLY A 42 6.87 33.10 20.31
C GLY A 42 5.79 32.08 20.68
N TYR A 43 4.78 31.88 19.83
CA TYR A 43 3.77 30.84 20.05
C TYR A 43 4.39 29.46 19.80
N GLN A 44 4.44 28.62 20.83
CA GLN A 44 4.72 27.19 20.65
C GLN A 44 3.71 26.60 19.66
N PRO A 45 4.16 25.80 18.69
CA PRO A 45 3.23 25.10 17.81
C PRO A 45 2.27 24.26 18.67
N PRO A 46 0.99 24.14 18.27
CA PRO A 46 0.10 23.23 18.94
C PRO A 46 0.77 21.85 18.99
N PRO A 47 0.67 21.13 20.12
CA PRO A 47 1.19 19.77 20.19
C PRO A 47 0.61 18.99 19.02
N GLU A 48 1.47 18.25 18.30
CA GLU A 48 1.02 17.40 17.22
C GLU A 48 -0.13 16.51 17.75
N PRO A 49 -1.25 16.40 17.01
CA PRO A 49 -2.30 15.49 17.41
C PRO A 49 -1.68 14.10 17.61
N PRO A 50 -2.11 13.35 18.65
CA PRO A 50 -1.57 12.01 18.86
C PRO A 50 -1.79 11.18 17.58
N PRO A 51 -0.80 10.35 17.20
CA PRO A 51 -0.92 9.52 16.01
C PRO A 51 -2.20 8.69 16.13
N ILE A 52 -3.02 8.71 15.08
CA ILE A 52 -4.20 7.86 15.01
C ILE A 52 -3.65 6.44 14.95
N PRO A 53 -3.99 5.54 15.89
CA PRO A 53 -3.50 4.18 15.82
C PRO A 53 -4.04 3.53 14.53
N GLU A 54 -3.13 3.19 13.64
CA GLU A 54 -3.46 2.47 12.41
C GLU A 54 -4.19 1.17 12.76
N VAL A 55 -5.33 0.93 12.12
CA VAL A 55 -6.14 -0.26 12.38
C VAL A 55 -5.59 -1.38 11.49
N PRO A 56 -5.05 -2.48 12.07
CA PRO A 56 -4.52 -3.57 11.27
C PRO A 56 -5.63 -4.22 10.42
N VAL A 57 -5.37 -4.44 9.14
CA VAL A 57 -6.26 -5.16 8.22
C VAL A 57 -6.01 -6.66 8.38
N VAL A 58 -7.09 -7.45 8.43
CA VAL A 58 -6.98 -8.91 8.53
C VAL A 58 -6.85 -9.51 7.13
N LEU A 59 -5.69 -10.11 6.83
CA LEU A 59 -5.50 -10.86 5.57
C LEU A 59 -6.08 -12.27 5.65
N PHE A 60 -5.86 -12.94 6.77
CA PHE A 60 -6.31 -14.32 6.97
C PHE A 60 -6.52 -14.61 8.46
N GLN A 61 -7.51 -15.45 8.77
CA GLN A 61 -7.74 -15.90 10.13
C GLN A 61 -8.39 -17.29 10.16
N ASN A 62 -7.81 -18.19 10.96
CA ASN A 62 -8.42 -19.44 11.36
C ASN A 62 -8.15 -19.72 12.85
N GLU A 63 -8.37 -20.97 13.30
CA GLU A 63 -8.16 -21.36 14.70
C GLU A 63 -6.67 -21.39 15.12
N GLN A 64 -5.74 -21.52 14.16
CA GLN A 64 -4.31 -21.72 14.42
C GLN A 64 -3.46 -20.46 14.12
N LEU A 65 -3.95 -19.58 13.25
CA LEU A 65 -3.19 -18.48 12.68
C LEU A 65 -4.09 -17.28 12.40
N ARG A 66 -3.56 -16.10 12.72
CA ARG A 66 -4.08 -14.81 12.27
C ARG A 66 -2.96 -14.03 11.60
N LEU A 67 -3.20 -13.60 10.36
CA LEU A 67 -2.34 -12.72 9.59
C LEU A 67 -2.98 -11.35 9.51
N LEU A 68 -2.24 -10.34 9.95
CA LEU A 68 -2.63 -8.94 9.90
C LEU A 68 -1.61 -8.15 9.10
N ILE A 69 -2.04 -7.10 8.42
CA ILE A 69 -1.17 -6.13 7.79
C ILE A 69 -1.45 -4.73 8.33
N THR A 70 -0.40 -3.93 8.46
CA THR A 70 -0.48 -2.49 8.73
C THR A 70 0.23 -1.75 7.62
N GLU A 71 -0.18 -0.52 7.34
CA GLU A 71 0.53 0.34 6.41
C GLU A 71 2.00 0.44 6.86
N GLN A 72 2.91 0.40 5.90
CA GLN A 72 4.32 0.58 6.20
C GLN A 72 4.60 2.08 6.22
N GLU A 73 4.72 2.68 7.40
CA GLU A 73 5.22 4.06 7.47
C GLU A 73 6.71 4.09 7.05
N SER A 74 7.13 5.11 6.30
CA SER A 74 8.54 5.28 5.88
C SER A 74 9.53 5.48 7.05
N GLY A 75 9.02 5.55 8.28
CA GLY A 75 9.65 6.03 9.50
C GLY A 75 11.13 5.68 9.65
N ALA A 76 11.99 6.70 9.53
CA ALA A 76 13.37 6.80 10.04
C ALA A 76 14.31 5.59 9.81
N VAL A 77 14.09 4.76 8.78
CA VAL A 77 14.96 3.61 8.49
C VAL A 77 16.23 4.05 7.77
N SER A 78 16.09 4.80 6.68
CA SER A 78 17.17 5.50 5.96
C SER A 78 16.59 6.33 4.81
N ARG A 79 17.34 7.32 4.33
CA ARG A 79 16.97 8.10 3.12
C ARG A 79 16.86 7.23 1.85
N GLU A 80 17.63 6.14 1.79
CA GLU A 80 17.58 5.21 0.66
C GLU A 80 16.27 4.41 0.66
N PHE A 81 15.86 3.94 1.84
CA PHE A 81 14.56 3.29 2.01
C PHE A 81 13.40 4.25 1.74
N GLU A 82 13.47 5.50 2.21
CA GLU A 82 12.46 6.53 1.93
C GLU A 82 12.23 6.71 0.43
N ARG A 83 13.29 6.83 -0.37
CA ARG A 83 13.17 6.96 -1.84
C ARG A 83 12.58 5.71 -2.50
N TRP A 84 13.00 4.54 -2.04
CA TRP A 84 12.47 3.27 -2.54
C TRP A 84 10.98 3.15 -2.23
N PHE A 85 10.57 3.56 -1.02
CA PHE A 85 9.17 3.58 -0.58
C PHE A 85 8.35 4.60 -1.39
N GLU A 86 8.85 5.82 -1.58
CA GLU A 86 8.23 6.83 -2.47
C GLU A 86 8.01 6.28 -3.90
N ALA A 87 8.99 5.56 -4.45
CA ALA A 87 8.86 4.94 -5.76
C ALA A 87 7.81 3.81 -5.80
N TRP A 88 7.58 3.11 -4.68
CA TRP A 88 6.49 2.15 -4.56
C TRP A 88 5.14 2.84 -4.49
N ASP A 89 5.00 3.87 -3.65
CA ASP A 89 3.76 4.65 -3.53
C ASP A 89 3.34 5.22 -4.90
N ASP A 90 4.30 5.74 -5.68
CA ASP A 90 4.08 6.21 -7.06
C ASP A 90 3.58 5.09 -8.01
N LEU A 91 3.95 3.83 -7.77
CA LEU A 91 3.43 2.69 -8.51
C LEU A 91 2.02 2.32 -8.03
N GLU A 92 1.79 2.25 -6.73
CA GLU A 92 0.48 1.94 -6.15
C GLU A 92 -0.58 2.96 -6.61
N ASP A 93 -0.25 4.25 -6.63
CA ASP A 93 -1.12 5.34 -7.09
C ASP A 93 -1.56 5.21 -8.55
N GLN A 94 -0.83 4.44 -9.37
CA GLN A 94 -1.24 4.12 -10.75
C GLN A 94 -2.40 3.13 -10.80
N GLY A 95 -2.76 2.51 -9.67
CA GLY A 95 -3.92 1.62 -9.51
C GLY A 95 -3.75 0.22 -10.12
N HIS A 96 -2.52 -0.14 -10.49
CA HIS A 96 -2.20 -1.42 -11.13
C HIS A 96 -1.15 -2.22 -10.35
N PHE A 97 -0.70 -1.75 -9.20
CA PHE A 97 0.31 -2.43 -8.38
C PHE A 97 -0.26 -2.72 -7.00
N PRO A 98 0.14 -3.84 -6.36
CA PRO A 98 -0.33 -4.19 -5.04
C PRO A 98 0.21 -3.23 -3.98
N GLY A 99 -0.52 -3.06 -2.88
CA GLY A 99 -0.04 -2.22 -1.77
C GLY A 99 1.11 -2.89 -1.00
N LEU A 100 1.92 -2.08 -0.32
CA LEU A 100 3.04 -2.54 0.51
C LEU A 100 2.73 -2.42 2.00
N TYR A 101 2.90 -3.52 2.73
CA TYR A 101 2.49 -3.59 4.11
C TYR A 101 3.49 -4.31 4.99
N ARG A 102 3.39 -4.04 6.30
CA ARG A 102 4.08 -4.82 7.31
C ARG A 102 3.22 -5.95 7.81
N LEU A 103 3.74 -7.18 7.72
CA LEU A 103 3.05 -8.39 8.17
C LEU A 103 3.16 -8.59 9.68
N HIS A 104 2.04 -8.85 10.34
CA HIS A 104 1.98 -9.31 11.72
C HIS A 104 1.33 -10.70 11.77
N THR A 105 1.98 -11.62 12.46
CA THR A 105 1.54 -13.01 12.62
C THR A 105 1.19 -13.29 14.07
N ALA A 106 0.08 -13.99 14.30
CA ALA A 106 -0.31 -14.52 15.61
C ALA A 106 -0.73 -16.00 15.47
N PRO A 107 0.01 -16.97 16.06
CA PRO A 107 1.24 -16.78 16.83
C PRO A 107 2.37 -16.20 15.96
N GLU A 108 3.40 -15.65 16.62
CA GLU A 108 4.56 -15.11 15.92
C GLU A 108 5.29 -16.22 15.16
N ILE A 109 5.42 -16.05 13.84
CA ILE A 109 6.16 -16.96 12.96
C ILE A 109 7.58 -16.42 12.76
N PRO A 110 8.63 -17.14 13.20
CA PRO A 110 10.01 -16.68 13.08
C PRO A 110 10.40 -16.39 11.63
N GLY A 111 11.07 -15.26 11.41
CA GLY A 111 11.53 -14.83 10.10
C GLY A 111 10.45 -14.28 9.17
N LEU A 112 9.16 -14.45 9.51
CA LEU A 112 8.03 -13.95 8.74
C LEU A 112 7.32 -12.77 9.42
N HIS A 113 7.24 -12.76 10.75
CA HIS A 113 6.69 -11.64 11.49
C HIS A 113 7.51 -10.36 11.26
N GLY A 114 6.81 -9.25 10.99
CA GLY A 114 7.39 -7.93 10.79
C GLY A 114 8.02 -7.71 9.41
N GLN A 115 7.94 -8.68 8.50
CA GLN A 115 8.45 -8.56 7.12
C GLN A 115 7.54 -7.68 6.25
N LEU A 116 8.13 -7.13 5.19
CA LEU A 116 7.40 -6.44 4.14
C LEU A 116 6.74 -7.43 3.20
N VAL A 117 5.45 -7.27 2.98
CA VAL A 117 4.62 -8.08 2.10
C VAL A 117 3.78 -7.19 1.20
N SER A 118 3.43 -7.72 0.03
CA SER A 118 2.29 -7.18 -0.72
C SER A 118 0.96 -7.58 -0.07
N ASP A 119 -0.15 -7.01 -0.54
CA ASP A 119 -1.52 -7.47 -0.22
C ASP A 119 -1.88 -8.88 -0.76
N LEU A 120 -1.00 -9.55 -1.51
CA LEU A 120 -1.20 -10.94 -1.93
C LEU A 120 -1.35 -11.88 -0.72
N CYS A 121 -2.57 -12.39 -0.54
CA CYS A 121 -2.86 -13.51 0.33
C CYS A 121 -3.77 -14.50 -0.38
N ARG A 122 -3.21 -15.64 -0.83
CA ARG A 122 -3.96 -16.64 -1.57
C ARG A 122 -3.98 -17.97 -0.84
N GLU A 123 -5.18 -18.45 -0.52
CA GLU A 123 -5.36 -19.76 0.07
C GLU A 123 -5.00 -20.88 -0.91
N TRP A 124 -4.39 -21.94 -0.38
CA TRP A 124 -4.00 -23.14 -1.11
C TRP A 124 -4.26 -24.38 -0.25
N PRO A 125 -4.38 -25.59 -0.81
CA PRO A 125 -4.44 -26.80 0.00
C PRO A 125 -3.30 -26.87 1.02
N ALA A 126 -3.66 -26.93 2.31
CA ALA A 126 -2.75 -26.97 3.47
C ALA A 126 -1.94 -25.70 3.77
N GLY A 127 -2.17 -24.58 3.09
CA GLY A 127 -1.31 -23.41 3.23
C GLY A 127 -1.82 -22.12 2.61
N LEU A 128 -0.94 -21.13 2.60
CA LEU A 128 -1.17 -19.80 2.05
C LEU A 128 0.03 -19.39 1.21
N PHE A 129 -0.22 -18.75 0.07
CA PHE A 129 0.80 -18.03 -0.67
C PHE A 129 0.77 -16.55 -0.29
N LEU A 130 1.95 -16.01 -0.03
CA LEU A 130 2.20 -14.58 0.20
C LEU A 130 3.34 -14.12 -0.71
N GLN A 131 3.42 -12.83 -1.01
CA GLN A 131 4.60 -12.25 -1.67
C GLN A 131 5.37 -11.38 -0.68
N LEU A 132 6.62 -11.77 -0.40
CA LEU A 132 7.58 -10.96 0.36
C LEU A 132 8.25 -9.95 -0.58
N VAL A 133 8.58 -8.78 -0.02
CA VAL A 133 9.25 -7.69 -0.75
C VAL A 133 10.55 -7.34 -0.03
N GLU A 134 11.69 -7.58 -0.67
CA GLU A 134 13.00 -7.24 -0.13
C GLU A 134 13.58 -5.99 -0.82
N PRO A 135 13.54 -4.81 -0.17
CA PRO A 135 14.12 -3.60 -0.74
C PRO A 135 15.64 -3.76 -0.91
N HIS A 136 16.15 -3.44 -2.10
CA HIS A 136 17.59 -3.48 -2.38
C HIS A 136 18.16 -2.05 -2.49
N PRO A 137 19.25 -1.73 -1.78
CA PRO A 137 19.87 -0.41 -1.86
C PRO A 137 20.28 -0.06 -3.30
N GLY A 138 19.86 1.14 -3.75
CA GLY A 138 20.27 1.70 -5.05
C GLY A 138 19.47 1.22 -6.27
N GLN A 139 18.30 0.61 -6.09
CA GLN A 139 17.41 0.20 -7.17
C GLN A 139 16.06 0.97 -7.11
N GLU A 140 15.54 1.40 -8.27
CA GLU A 140 14.29 2.21 -8.37
C GLU A 140 13.33 1.70 -9.48
N PRO A 141 12.27 0.97 -9.09
CA PRO A 141 12.33 0.01 -8.00
C PRO A 141 12.82 -1.31 -8.57
N ALA A 142 13.88 -1.86 -7.98
CA ALA A 142 13.98 -3.30 -7.95
C ALA A 142 14.16 -3.65 -6.46
N GLY A 143 13.10 -4.21 -5.90
CA GLY A 143 13.21 -5.07 -4.74
C GLY A 143 13.19 -6.49 -5.29
N THR A 144 13.90 -7.41 -4.64
CA THR A 144 13.68 -8.82 -4.96
C THR A 144 12.39 -9.22 -4.27
N THR A 145 11.38 -9.54 -5.07
CA THR A 145 10.16 -10.13 -4.54
C THR A 145 10.25 -11.65 -4.56
N TRP A 146 9.64 -12.28 -3.56
CA TRP A 146 9.60 -13.73 -3.43
C TRP A 146 8.17 -14.19 -3.26
N LEU A 147 7.75 -15.15 -4.07
CA LEU A 147 6.58 -15.95 -3.75
C LEU A 147 6.98 -16.94 -2.65
N ILE A 148 6.30 -16.86 -1.50
CA ILE A 148 6.49 -17.77 -0.38
C ILE A 148 5.26 -18.60 -0.14
N TYR A 149 5.45 -19.78 0.44
CA TYR A 149 4.38 -20.64 0.90
C TYR A 149 4.47 -20.82 2.42
N LEU A 150 3.36 -20.58 3.10
CA LEU A 150 3.17 -20.80 4.53
C LEU A 150 2.32 -22.05 4.75
N GLU A 151 2.90 -23.06 5.37
CA GLU A 151 2.21 -24.29 5.75
C GLU A 151 1.44 -24.09 7.06
N LEU A 152 0.12 -24.27 7.05
CA LEU A 152 -0.72 -24.00 8.22
C LEU A 152 -0.53 -25.03 9.33
N ALA A 153 -0.26 -26.29 8.97
CA ALA A 153 -0.11 -27.38 9.95
C ALA A 153 1.13 -27.21 10.83
N THR A 154 2.22 -26.67 10.28
CA THR A 154 3.52 -26.56 10.96
C THR A 154 3.91 -25.11 11.29
N LEU A 155 3.18 -24.13 10.73
CA LEU A 155 3.52 -22.70 10.76
C LEU A 155 4.94 -22.41 10.27
N ARG A 156 5.42 -23.25 9.34
CA ARG A 156 6.69 -23.03 8.64
C ARG A 156 6.42 -22.41 7.29
N TRP A 157 7.30 -21.51 6.91
CA TRP A 157 7.26 -20.89 5.60
C TRP A 157 8.55 -21.20 4.83
N HIS A 158 8.47 -21.16 3.50
CA HIS A 158 9.62 -21.30 2.62
C HIS A 158 9.46 -20.43 1.38
N GLN A 159 10.59 -19.99 0.84
CA GLN A 159 10.66 -19.37 -0.48
C GLN A 159 10.37 -20.44 -1.54
N VAL A 160 9.45 -20.13 -2.44
CA VAL A 160 9.07 -21.02 -3.54
C VAL A 160 9.80 -20.61 -4.81
N VAL A 161 9.70 -19.33 -5.17
CA VAL A 161 10.36 -18.77 -6.35
C VAL A 161 10.62 -17.28 -6.18
N GLU A 162 11.75 -16.84 -6.72
CA GLU A 162 12.09 -15.43 -6.86
C GLU A 162 11.30 -14.82 -8.02
N THR A 163 10.54 -13.76 -7.75
CA THR A 163 9.75 -13.03 -8.74
C THR A 163 10.41 -11.73 -9.19
N ASN A 164 11.64 -11.45 -8.73
CA ASN A 164 12.42 -10.26 -9.11
C ASN A 164 11.59 -8.97 -8.93
N ASP A 165 11.49 -8.16 -9.98
CA ASP A 165 10.74 -6.90 -10.07
C ASP A 165 9.25 -7.08 -10.43
N TYR A 166 8.73 -8.31 -10.43
CA TYR A 166 7.32 -8.57 -10.72
C TYR A 166 6.48 -8.61 -9.45
N TYR A 167 5.53 -7.69 -9.36
CA TYR A 167 4.58 -7.59 -8.27
C TYR A 167 3.33 -8.39 -8.62
N LEU A 168 2.98 -9.36 -7.77
CA LEU A 168 1.89 -10.29 -8.04
C LEU A 168 0.57 -9.67 -7.61
N HIS A 169 -0.44 -9.77 -8.45
CA HIS A 169 -1.78 -9.27 -8.13
C HIS A 169 -2.50 -10.19 -7.14
N PRO A 170 -3.17 -9.62 -6.11
CA PRO A 170 -3.97 -10.40 -5.17
C PRO A 170 -5.13 -11.11 -5.89
N ASP A 171 -5.84 -10.35 -6.73
CA ASP A 171 -7.08 -10.76 -7.40
C ASP A 171 -6.94 -10.88 -8.92
N ALA A 172 -6.14 -11.85 -9.38
CA ALA A 172 -6.03 -12.12 -10.80
C ALA A 172 -7.32 -12.78 -11.33
N VAL A 173 -8.25 -11.94 -11.83
CA VAL A 173 -9.56 -12.35 -12.32
C VAL A 173 -9.43 -13.20 -13.58
N GLY A 174 -9.98 -14.41 -13.56
CA GLY A 174 -10.08 -15.29 -14.73
C GLY A 174 -8.94 -16.30 -14.90
N LEU A 175 -8.02 -16.39 -13.93
CA LEU A 175 -7.00 -17.42 -13.90
C LEU A 175 -7.51 -18.73 -13.29
N GLU A 176 -6.95 -19.84 -13.76
CA GLU A 176 -7.16 -21.16 -13.16
C GLU A 176 -6.65 -21.19 -11.71
N HIS A 177 -7.22 -22.07 -10.89
CA HIS A 177 -6.78 -22.26 -9.51
C HIS A 177 -5.30 -22.66 -9.50
N GLY A 178 -4.43 -21.81 -8.96
CA GLY A 178 -2.97 -22.03 -8.91
C GLY A 178 -2.15 -21.21 -9.89
N ALA A 179 -2.77 -20.32 -10.68
CA ALA A 179 -2.06 -19.36 -11.50
C ALA A 179 -2.01 -17.97 -10.87
N PHE A 180 -0.85 -17.33 -10.88
CA PHE A 180 -0.59 -15.98 -10.39
C PHE A 180 -0.16 -15.10 -11.57
N GLU A 181 -0.70 -13.89 -11.65
CA GLU A 181 -0.26 -12.88 -12.61
C GLU A 181 0.43 -11.76 -11.85
N GLY A 182 1.52 -11.23 -12.42
CA GLY A 182 2.18 -10.04 -11.92
C GLY A 182 2.62 -9.11 -13.03
N LEU A 183 2.88 -7.87 -12.64
CA LEU A 183 3.37 -6.82 -13.51
C LEU A 183 4.68 -6.28 -12.95
N ASN A 184 5.60 -5.96 -13.86
CA ASN A 184 6.77 -5.17 -13.50
C ASN A 184 6.55 -3.67 -13.83
N PRO A 185 7.40 -2.76 -13.34
CA PRO A 185 7.28 -1.31 -13.62
C PRO A 185 7.32 -0.94 -15.10
N ALA A 186 7.88 -1.80 -15.96
CA ALA A 186 7.90 -1.60 -17.41
C ALA A 186 6.59 -2.04 -18.11
N GLY A 187 5.62 -2.59 -17.37
CA GLY A 187 4.36 -3.11 -17.89
C GLY A 187 4.45 -4.52 -18.49
N ASN A 188 5.57 -5.22 -18.29
CA ASN A 188 5.70 -6.62 -18.69
C ASN A 188 4.90 -7.50 -17.74
N LYS A 189 4.30 -8.56 -18.29
CA LYS A 189 3.51 -9.53 -17.55
C LYS A 189 4.33 -10.76 -17.19
N LEU A 190 4.14 -11.25 -15.98
CA LEU A 190 4.59 -12.56 -15.51
C LEU A 190 3.38 -13.41 -15.17
N GLU A 191 3.39 -14.67 -15.59
CA GLU A 191 2.43 -15.68 -15.15
C GLU A 191 3.18 -16.83 -14.48
N LEU A 192 2.81 -17.17 -13.25
CA LEU A 192 3.36 -18.30 -12.50
C LEU A 192 2.27 -19.35 -12.32
N ARG A 193 2.60 -20.63 -12.43
CA ARG A 193 1.67 -21.73 -12.20
C ARG A 193 2.24 -22.70 -11.18
N VAL A 194 1.46 -23.00 -10.15
CA VAL A 194 1.78 -24.02 -9.17
C VAL A 194 1.46 -25.39 -9.76
N GLN A 195 2.49 -26.23 -9.90
CA GLN A 195 2.30 -27.63 -10.26
C GLN A 195 2.06 -28.41 -8.98
N THR A 196 0.94 -29.12 -8.91
CA THR A 196 0.71 -30.14 -7.88
C THR A 196 1.02 -31.49 -8.50
N ASP A 197 1.94 -32.22 -7.90
CA ASP A 197 2.10 -33.65 -8.21
C ASP A 197 0.82 -34.36 -7.74
N ALA A 198 0.13 -34.98 -8.70
CA ALA A 198 -1.12 -35.71 -8.48
C ALA A 198 -0.90 -37.06 -7.79
#